data_AF-A0AAW0K3L7-F1
#
_entry.id   AF-A0AAW0K3L7-F1
#
_cell.length_a   1.000
_cell.length_b   1.000
_cell.length_c   1.000
_cell.angle_alpha   90.00
_cell.angle_beta   90.00
_cell.angle_gamma   90.00
#
_symmetry.space_group_name_H-M   'P 1'
#
loop_
_entity.id
_entity.type
_entity.pdbx_description
1 polymer ?
#
loop_
_entity_poly.entity_id
_entity_poly.type
_entity_poly.pdbx_seq_one_letter_code
_entity_poly.pdbx_strand_id
1 'polypeptide(L)'
;MSLKFRDKVVEDWSNTHESIYGLVEIENQHVCNNEHSLVFNEDERRGILCWACREPVLGPSYSCIKCNKFHHHKSCAELPRELQHPLHPKHSLILFAEWKCVCEEEYSKCEVCKEFLEEYTYGCSHCNFNLHSKCASLPITIETEVHDHPLTRMWKSIKFTCDLCGKEGNVPFLCAPSNFCIHPSCAYYVRNVEVIRHDHILHLTISSLEVNQSASRFCRLCVQKVDTDYGFYYCSSCDFVAHLDCAMDKENREDINLLKLTDESKNDDLELDGSINSKTYMVKKINVGKDGIEIATEIEHFSHEHDLKLTDKVENNKKCDGCLRVILPPFYSCTKCNFFLHKSCIELPRKKRHSLHRHPLNLLPKAPYRSKLFRCDACCQDCNGFTYHCEECDFDLDVQCSLMLDILIHKGHEHHLYLSNTRYEQNCSSCDFESFLVYRCITCEFALDFRCATLPLTARYKQHEHPFTLSYVVEDDSGEYYCDICEEERDPNHWFYYCADCSYPAHPKCILGNYPNFKFGSAYSFYCHPHPLTFIEKNKDHPACHKCGHPCEEFIYQCAPCNFYLHRPCLWK
;
A
#
# COMPACT_ATOMS: atom_id res chain seq x y z
N MET A 1 0.58 -50.89 -64.68
CA MET A 1 -0.62 -50.86 -65.56
C MET A 1 -1.72 -51.51 -64.75
N SER A 2 -2.84 -50.89 -64.37
CA SER A 2 -3.63 -49.76 -64.86
C SER A 2 -4.45 -49.23 -63.65
N LEU A 3 -4.62 -47.93 -63.37
CA LEU A 3 -5.58 -46.97 -63.94
C LEU A 3 -6.93 -47.63 -64.32
N LYS A 4 -8.13 -47.16 -63.97
CA LYS A 4 -8.67 -46.02 -63.20
C LYS A 4 -10.23 -46.17 -63.21
N PHE A 5 -10.93 -45.33 -62.42
CA PHE A 5 -12.38 -44.98 -62.45
C PHE A 5 -13.34 -45.90 -61.66
N ARG A 6 -14.33 -45.43 -60.87
CA ARG A 6 -15.08 -44.16 -60.85
C ARG A 6 -15.87 -43.95 -59.52
N ASP A 7 -16.01 -42.67 -59.13
CA ASP A 7 -17.15 -41.93 -58.52
C ASP A 7 -17.91 -42.47 -57.28
N LYS A 8 -17.99 -41.66 -56.19
CA LYS A 8 -19.00 -40.58 -56.01
C LYS A 8 -18.75 -39.76 -54.73
N VAL A 9 -19.05 -38.46 -54.83
CA VAL A 9 -18.97 -37.39 -53.81
C VAL A 9 -20.32 -37.28 -53.06
N VAL A 10 -20.29 -36.98 -51.75
CA VAL A 10 -21.07 -35.93 -51.04
C VAL A 10 -20.30 -35.55 -49.76
N GLU A 11 -19.81 -34.30 -49.74
CA GLU A 11 -19.69 -33.26 -48.68
C GLU A 11 -19.61 -33.69 -47.20
N ASP A 12 -18.76 -33.11 -46.34
CA ASP A 12 -18.79 -31.67 -46.02
C ASP A 12 -17.48 -31.12 -45.40
N TRP A 13 -17.36 -29.79 -45.41
CA TRP A 13 -16.15 -28.97 -45.40
C TRP A 13 -15.11 -29.14 -44.29
N SER A 14 -13.85 -29.28 -44.75
CA SER A 14 -12.61 -28.86 -44.10
C SER A 14 -12.13 -27.56 -44.76
N ASN A 15 -11.65 -26.61 -43.95
CA ASN A 15 -10.69 -25.53 -44.27
C ASN A 15 -10.63 -24.63 -43.01
N THR A 16 -9.52 -24.13 -42.46
CA THR A 16 -8.15 -23.78 -42.91
C THR A 16 -7.53 -23.11 -41.66
N HIS A 17 -6.25 -23.12 -41.29
CA HIS A 17 -4.99 -23.04 -42.00
C HIS A 17 -3.89 -23.45 -40.99
N GLU A 18 -2.95 -24.29 -41.42
CA GLU A 18 -1.62 -24.31 -40.82
C GLU A 18 -1.00 -22.92 -40.98
N SER A 19 -0.54 -22.32 -39.87
CA SER A 19 0.48 -21.28 -39.93
C SER A 19 1.71 -21.75 -39.17
N ILE A 20 2.77 -21.80 -39.95
CA ILE A 20 4.17 -22.04 -39.64
C ILE A 20 4.57 -21.17 -38.44
N TYR A 21 4.61 -21.73 -37.23
CA TYR A 21 5.43 -21.18 -36.15
C TYR A 21 6.78 -21.88 -36.23
N GLY A 22 7.74 -21.22 -36.86
CA GLY A 22 9.14 -21.61 -36.78
C GLY A 22 9.57 -21.57 -35.32
N LEU A 23 9.78 -22.75 -34.74
CA LEU A 23 10.55 -22.88 -33.51
C LEU A 23 11.98 -22.43 -33.81
N VAL A 24 12.29 -21.16 -33.55
CA VAL A 24 13.69 -20.74 -33.42
C VAL A 24 14.12 -21.19 -32.03
N GLU A 25 14.59 -22.43 -31.93
CA GLU A 25 15.43 -22.84 -30.81
C GLU A 25 16.72 -22.02 -30.90
N ILE A 26 16.77 -20.94 -30.12
CA ILE A 26 18.03 -20.24 -29.91
C ILE A 26 18.83 -21.10 -28.93
N GLU A 27 19.73 -21.95 -29.42
CA GLU A 27 20.86 -22.48 -28.65
C GLU A 27 21.87 -21.35 -28.31
N ASN A 28 21.40 -20.24 -27.76
CA ASN A 28 22.28 -19.27 -27.13
C ASN A 28 22.52 -19.82 -25.73
N GLN A 29 23.73 -20.36 -25.52
CA GLN A 29 24.30 -20.60 -24.21
C GLN A 29 24.30 -19.28 -23.42
N HIS A 30 23.17 -18.97 -22.78
CA HIS A 30 23.08 -17.87 -21.84
C HIS A 30 24.07 -18.14 -20.71
N VAL A 31 24.82 -17.11 -20.31
CA VAL A 31 26.02 -17.16 -19.43
C VAL A 31 25.77 -17.78 -18.05
N CYS A 32 24.53 -18.10 -17.72
CA CYS A 32 24.11 -18.38 -16.37
C CYS A 32 23.22 -19.62 -16.33
N ASN A 33 23.94 -20.73 -16.24
CA ASN A 33 23.52 -22.12 -16.15
C ASN A 33 23.12 -22.81 -17.46
N ASN A 34 23.95 -23.79 -17.84
CA ASN A 34 23.64 -24.86 -18.78
C ASN A 34 22.42 -25.73 -18.35
N GLU A 35 21.78 -25.43 -17.23
CA GLU A 35 20.66 -26.19 -16.64
C GLU A 35 19.28 -25.59 -16.95
N HIS A 36 19.19 -24.35 -17.47
CA HIS A 36 17.93 -23.65 -17.70
C HIS A 36 17.72 -23.31 -19.19
N SER A 37 17.04 -24.20 -19.92
CA SER A 37 16.56 -23.91 -21.29
C SER A 37 15.46 -22.84 -21.25
N LEU A 38 15.70 -21.72 -21.94
CA LEU A 38 14.79 -20.58 -22.01
C LEU A 38 13.89 -20.68 -23.25
N VAL A 39 12.62 -20.32 -23.09
CA VAL A 39 11.62 -20.19 -24.16
C VAL A 39 11.20 -18.74 -24.28
N PHE A 40 11.10 -18.26 -25.51
CA PHE A 40 10.62 -16.93 -25.83
C PHE A 40 9.09 -16.85 -25.70
N ASN A 41 8.61 -15.83 -25.00
CA ASN A 41 7.20 -15.49 -24.86
C ASN A 41 6.96 -14.11 -25.49
N GLU A 42 5.99 -14.01 -26.40
CA GLU A 42 5.70 -12.73 -27.10
C GLU A 42 4.94 -11.73 -26.22
N ASP A 43 4.09 -12.19 -25.29
CA ASP A 43 3.19 -11.34 -24.48
C ASP A 43 3.16 -11.76 -22.99
N GLU A 44 4.24 -11.54 -22.22
CA GLU A 44 4.23 -11.77 -20.77
C GLU A 44 3.59 -10.57 -20.04
N ARG A 45 2.49 -10.80 -19.33
CA ARG A 45 1.67 -9.76 -18.66
C ARG A 45 1.53 -9.98 -17.14
N ARG A 46 2.23 -10.96 -16.56
CA ARG A 46 2.07 -11.32 -15.14
C ARG A 46 2.81 -10.41 -14.16
N GLY A 47 3.57 -9.42 -14.65
CA GLY A 47 4.34 -8.51 -13.79
C GLY A 47 5.43 -9.23 -12.97
N ILE A 48 5.86 -10.41 -13.41
CA ILE A 48 6.91 -11.19 -12.74
C ILE A 48 8.24 -10.44 -12.87
N LEU A 49 9.02 -10.39 -11.80
CA LEU A 49 10.30 -9.69 -11.80
C LEU A 49 11.33 -10.43 -12.67
N CYS A 50 12.04 -9.68 -13.49
CA CYS A 50 13.18 -10.17 -14.25
C CYS A 50 14.31 -10.58 -13.29
N TRP A 51 14.87 -11.77 -13.49
CA TRP A 51 15.97 -12.28 -12.65
C TRP A 51 17.26 -11.48 -12.78
N ALA A 52 17.48 -10.84 -13.94
CA ALA A 52 18.68 -10.05 -14.18
C ALA A 52 18.62 -8.63 -13.62
N CYS A 53 17.45 -8.00 -13.72
CA CYS A 53 17.31 -6.56 -13.51
C CYS A 53 16.28 -6.21 -12.42
N ARG A 54 15.59 -7.21 -11.86
CA ARG A 54 14.59 -7.07 -10.79
C ARG A 54 13.39 -6.16 -11.09
N GLU A 55 13.22 -5.73 -12.33
CA GLU A 55 12.04 -4.99 -12.78
C GLU A 55 10.93 -5.93 -13.27
N PRO A 56 9.66 -5.53 -13.20
CA PRO A 56 8.56 -6.28 -13.80
C PRO A 56 8.78 -6.51 -15.30
N VAL A 57 8.58 -7.75 -15.74
CA VAL A 57 8.57 -8.11 -17.16
C VAL A 57 7.20 -7.82 -17.75
N LEU A 58 7.17 -6.90 -18.72
CA LEU A 58 5.99 -6.52 -19.48
C LEU A 58 6.34 -6.58 -20.96
N GLY A 59 5.71 -7.49 -21.70
CA GLY A 59 5.95 -7.72 -23.14
C GLY A 59 6.91 -8.89 -23.43
N PRO A 60 7.66 -8.85 -24.55
CA PRO A 60 8.49 -9.97 -25.00
C PRO A 60 9.56 -10.38 -23.98
N SER A 61 9.58 -11.66 -23.62
CA SER A 61 10.41 -12.18 -22.53
C SER A 61 10.94 -13.57 -22.81
N TYR A 62 11.90 -14.01 -21.98
CA TYR A 62 12.33 -15.39 -21.90
C TYR A 62 11.97 -15.98 -20.55
N SER A 63 11.51 -17.23 -20.53
CA SER A 63 11.20 -17.95 -19.30
C SER A 63 11.76 -19.37 -19.34
N CYS A 64 12.13 -19.91 -18.18
CA CYS A 64 12.55 -21.31 -18.10
C CYS A 64 11.33 -22.24 -17.99
N ILE A 65 11.24 -23.25 -18.88
CA ILE A 65 10.15 -24.24 -18.86
C ILE A 65 10.09 -25.00 -17.52
N LYS A 66 11.26 -25.25 -16.91
CA LYS A 66 11.36 -26.06 -15.68
C LYS A 66 11.23 -25.23 -14.39
N CYS A 67 11.38 -23.91 -14.46
CA CYS A 67 11.45 -23.05 -13.28
C CYS A 67 10.41 -21.94 -13.35
N ASN A 68 9.39 -22.00 -12.50
CA ASN A 68 8.29 -21.02 -12.48
C ASN A 68 8.72 -19.56 -12.20
N LYS A 69 9.93 -19.32 -11.67
CA LYS A 69 10.43 -17.99 -11.24
C LYS A 69 11.58 -17.43 -12.08
N PHE A 70 12.04 -18.14 -13.12
CA PHE A 70 13.20 -17.71 -13.91
C PHE A 70 12.71 -17.04 -15.20
N HIS A 71 12.54 -15.72 -15.12
CA HIS A 71 12.04 -14.86 -16.21
C HIS A 71 13.03 -13.73 -16.50
N HIS A 72 13.17 -13.38 -17.77
CA HIS A 72 14.06 -12.32 -18.23
C HIS A 72 13.37 -11.45 -19.27
N HIS A 73 13.58 -10.13 -19.22
CA HIS A 73 13.33 -9.32 -20.42
C HIS A 73 14.18 -9.87 -21.56
N LYS A 74 13.69 -9.76 -22.80
CA LYS A 74 14.48 -10.08 -23.99
C LYS A 74 15.88 -9.44 -23.95
N SER A 75 15.94 -8.15 -23.66
CA SER A 75 17.19 -7.38 -23.53
C SER A 75 18.10 -7.85 -22.39
N CYS A 76 17.54 -8.42 -21.33
CA CYS A 76 18.30 -8.94 -20.20
C CYS A 76 18.85 -10.35 -20.46
N ALA A 77 18.12 -11.17 -21.23
CA ALA A 77 18.57 -12.48 -21.67
C ALA A 77 19.64 -12.39 -22.77
N GLU A 78 19.64 -11.30 -23.53
CA GLU A 78 20.57 -11.09 -24.65
C GLU A 78 21.81 -10.26 -24.26
N LEU A 79 22.05 -10.03 -22.96
CA LEU A 79 23.22 -9.30 -22.48
C LEU A 79 24.53 -10.01 -22.90
N PRO A 80 25.54 -9.27 -23.41
CA PRO A 80 26.79 -9.87 -23.83
C PRO A 80 27.56 -10.43 -22.64
N ARG A 81 28.19 -11.61 -22.81
CA ARG A 81 29.01 -12.24 -21.76
C ARG A 81 30.21 -11.42 -21.36
N GLU A 82 30.83 -10.77 -22.33
CA GLU A 82 32.00 -9.91 -22.14
C GLU A 82 31.66 -8.50 -22.60
N LEU A 83 32.07 -7.51 -21.82
CA LEU A 83 31.82 -6.11 -22.09
C LEU A 83 33.11 -5.30 -21.98
N GLN A 84 33.44 -4.56 -23.04
CA GLN A 84 34.45 -3.51 -23.00
C GLN A 84 33.78 -2.20 -22.57
N HIS A 85 34.08 -1.75 -21.36
CA HIS A 85 33.41 -0.58 -20.78
C HIS A 85 34.36 0.62 -20.70
N PRO A 86 33.94 1.84 -21.11
CA PRO A 86 34.78 3.04 -21.09
C PRO A 86 35.36 3.41 -19.70
N LEU A 87 34.67 3.04 -18.62
CA LEU A 87 35.18 3.20 -17.24
C LEU A 87 36.30 2.24 -16.87
N HIS A 88 36.43 1.14 -17.59
CA HIS A 88 37.44 0.14 -17.35
C HIS A 88 38.09 -0.31 -18.67
N PRO A 89 38.76 0.60 -19.39
CA PRO A 89 39.24 0.35 -20.75
C PRO A 89 40.43 -0.62 -20.81
N LYS A 90 40.99 -1.01 -19.65
CA LYS A 90 42.16 -1.89 -19.56
C LYS A 90 41.80 -3.38 -19.61
N HIS A 91 40.61 -3.77 -19.15
CA HIS A 91 40.20 -5.17 -19.11
C HIS A 91 38.73 -5.34 -19.52
N SER A 92 38.41 -6.46 -20.17
CA SER A 92 37.01 -6.87 -20.37
C SER A 92 36.34 -7.15 -19.02
N LEU A 93 35.08 -6.75 -18.89
CA LEU A 93 34.22 -7.16 -17.79
C LEU A 93 33.41 -8.39 -18.18
N ILE A 94 33.23 -9.33 -17.25
CA ILE A 94 32.51 -10.59 -17.46
C ILE A 94 31.17 -10.50 -16.73
N LEU A 95 30.09 -10.92 -17.39
CA LEU A 95 28.74 -10.97 -16.83
C LEU A 95 28.56 -12.16 -15.87
N PHE A 96 27.97 -11.91 -14.70
CA PHE A 96 27.63 -12.93 -13.70
C PHE A 96 26.14 -12.84 -13.30
N ALA A 97 25.42 -13.96 -13.23
CA ALA A 97 24.02 -14.01 -12.76
C ALA A 97 23.85 -14.19 -11.25
N GLU A 98 24.79 -14.88 -10.62
CA GLU A 98 24.77 -15.13 -9.19
C GLU A 98 26.17 -14.96 -8.60
N TRP A 99 26.13 -14.60 -7.32
CA TRP A 99 27.21 -14.30 -6.40
C TRP A 99 28.42 -15.26 -6.47
N LYS A 100 29.34 -15.06 -7.43
CA LYS A 100 30.70 -15.58 -7.36
C LYS A 100 31.68 -14.60 -7.98
N CYS A 101 32.19 -13.66 -7.18
CA CYS A 101 33.51 -13.12 -7.48
C CYS A 101 34.58 -14.11 -7.01
N VAL A 102 35.61 -14.28 -7.85
CA VAL A 102 36.73 -15.21 -7.72
C VAL A 102 37.84 -14.65 -6.81
N CYS A 103 37.55 -13.66 -5.97
CA CYS A 103 38.51 -13.07 -5.05
C CYS A 103 37.85 -12.78 -3.69
N GLU A 104 38.62 -13.04 -2.65
CA GLU A 104 38.24 -13.15 -1.24
C GLU A 104 37.50 -11.91 -0.69
N GLU A 105 36.46 -12.20 0.11
CA GLU A 105 35.98 -11.43 1.27
C GLU A 105 35.88 -9.90 1.16
N GLU A 106 34.97 -9.39 0.34
CA GLU A 106 34.08 -8.24 0.64
C GLU A 106 33.15 -7.94 -0.54
N TYR A 107 31.91 -7.57 -0.26
CA TYR A 107 30.90 -7.29 -1.28
C TYR A 107 31.22 -5.99 -2.03
N SER A 108 31.83 -6.11 -3.21
CA SER A 108 32.20 -4.97 -4.04
C SER A 108 30.96 -4.26 -4.59
N LYS A 109 30.73 -3.03 -4.13
CA LYS A 109 29.68 -2.12 -4.62
C LYS A 109 29.87 -1.82 -6.11
N CYS A 110 28.78 -1.56 -6.82
CA CYS A 110 28.85 -1.08 -8.19
C CYS A 110 29.63 0.24 -8.26
N GLU A 111 30.61 0.34 -9.16
CA GLU A 111 31.49 1.51 -9.24
C GLU A 111 30.72 2.78 -9.66
N VAL A 112 29.58 2.62 -10.34
CA VAL A 112 28.75 3.72 -10.83
C VAL A 112 27.74 4.22 -9.81
N CYS A 113 26.92 3.34 -9.22
CA CYS A 113 25.90 3.78 -8.27
C CYS A 113 26.35 3.70 -6.80
N LYS A 114 27.49 3.06 -6.51
CA LYS A 114 28.00 2.80 -5.15
C LYS A 114 27.02 2.03 -4.25
N GLU A 115 25.98 1.46 -4.84
CA GLU A 115 25.00 0.60 -4.20
C GLU A 115 25.33 -0.87 -4.44
N PHE A 116 24.75 -1.70 -3.58
CA PHE A 116 24.69 -3.15 -3.73
C PHE A 116 23.27 -3.51 -4.19
N LEU A 117 23.14 -4.14 -5.36
CA LEU A 117 21.85 -4.65 -5.83
C LEU A 117 21.99 -6.13 -6.20
N GLU A 118 20.95 -6.92 -5.93
CA GLU A 118 20.85 -8.33 -6.32
C GLU A 118 20.52 -8.48 -7.82
N GLU A 119 21.29 -7.82 -8.68
CA GLU A 119 21.15 -7.80 -10.14
C GLU A 119 22.37 -8.47 -10.83
N TYR A 120 22.23 -8.79 -12.12
CA TYR A 120 23.36 -9.24 -12.93
C TYR A 120 24.46 -8.19 -12.93
N THR A 121 25.71 -8.63 -12.81
CA THR A 121 26.87 -7.74 -12.63
C THR A 121 27.98 -8.07 -13.62
N TYR A 122 28.57 -7.04 -14.22
CA TYR A 122 29.80 -7.08 -14.99
C TYR A 122 31.00 -6.85 -14.05
N GLY A 123 31.81 -7.88 -13.85
CA GLY A 123 32.99 -7.85 -12.98
C GLY A 123 34.30 -8.03 -13.73
N CYS A 124 35.36 -7.37 -13.27
CA CYS A 124 36.73 -7.58 -13.73
C CYS A 124 37.36 -8.74 -12.96
N SER A 125 37.90 -9.75 -13.65
CA SER A 125 38.60 -10.88 -13.01
C SER A 125 40.01 -10.52 -12.51
N HIS A 126 40.56 -9.41 -12.97
CA HIS A 126 41.94 -8.97 -12.69
C HIS A 126 42.01 -7.83 -11.66
N CYS A 127 40.87 -7.28 -11.25
CA CYS A 127 40.78 -6.05 -10.47
C CYS A 127 39.43 -5.95 -9.77
N ASN A 128 39.36 -5.24 -8.64
CA ASN A 128 38.09 -5.07 -7.92
C ASN A 128 37.21 -3.98 -8.56
N PHE A 129 36.75 -4.23 -9.79
CA PHE A 129 35.89 -3.34 -10.56
C PHE A 129 34.61 -4.07 -10.96
N ASN A 130 33.46 -3.54 -10.52
CA ASN A 130 32.15 -4.16 -10.75
C ASN A 130 31.12 -3.11 -11.19
N LEU A 131 30.26 -3.48 -12.14
CA LEU A 131 29.15 -2.66 -12.64
C LEU A 131 27.89 -3.50 -12.70
N HIS A 132 26.76 -3.00 -12.15
CA HIS A 132 25.48 -3.63 -12.45
C HIS A 132 25.24 -3.65 -13.97
N SER A 133 24.56 -4.67 -14.47
CA SER A 133 24.22 -4.84 -15.89
C SER A 133 23.49 -3.62 -16.45
N LYS A 134 22.53 -3.07 -15.69
CA LYS A 134 21.89 -1.78 -16.00
C LYS A 134 22.88 -0.62 -16.02
N CYS A 135 23.81 -0.56 -15.06
CA CYS A 135 24.82 0.50 -15.04
C CYS A 135 25.74 0.46 -16.26
N ALA A 136 25.89 -0.71 -16.89
CA ALA A 136 26.75 -0.94 -18.02
C ALA A 136 26.06 -0.78 -19.40
N SER A 137 24.73 -0.89 -19.46
CA SER A 137 23.93 -0.85 -20.70
C SER A 137 23.17 0.45 -20.94
N LEU A 138 23.23 1.42 -20.01
CA LEU A 138 22.49 2.67 -20.13
C LEU A 138 22.97 3.51 -21.34
N PRO A 139 22.05 4.05 -22.16
CA PRO A 139 22.39 4.87 -23.31
C PRO A 139 23.26 6.06 -22.91
N ILE A 140 24.29 6.32 -23.72
CA ILE A 140 25.26 7.41 -23.48
C ILE A 140 24.57 8.76 -23.57
N THR A 141 23.55 8.90 -24.42
CA THR A 141 22.77 10.13 -24.56
C THR A 141 21.29 9.79 -24.51
N ILE A 142 20.52 10.59 -23.78
CA ILE A 142 19.06 10.43 -23.62
C ILE A 142 18.34 11.73 -23.96
N GLU A 143 17.13 11.59 -24.48
CA GLU A 143 16.14 12.68 -24.56
C GLU A 143 15.22 12.58 -23.35
N THR A 144 14.83 13.72 -22.77
CA THR A 144 14.09 13.77 -21.50
C THR A 144 13.00 14.83 -21.55
N GLU A 145 11.94 14.69 -20.76
CA GLU A 145 10.91 15.72 -20.65
C GLU A 145 11.31 16.90 -19.73
N VAL A 146 12.37 16.70 -18.93
CA VAL A 146 12.87 17.67 -17.95
C VAL A 146 13.78 18.74 -18.56
N HIS A 147 14.37 18.46 -19.72
CA HIS A 147 15.28 19.39 -20.40
C HIS A 147 15.22 19.18 -21.92
N ASP A 148 15.16 20.29 -22.67
CA ASP A 148 14.90 20.27 -24.11
C ASP A 148 16.10 19.75 -24.95
N HIS A 149 17.31 19.75 -24.38
CA HIS A 149 18.49 19.22 -25.05
C HIS A 149 18.78 17.78 -24.62
N PRO A 150 19.32 16.94 -25.52
CA PRO A 150 19.80 15.61 -25.15
C PRO A 150 20.89 15.69 -24.07
N LEU A 151 20.77 14.83 -23.06
CA LEU A 151 21.71 14.75 -21.96
C LEU A 151 22.67 13.60 -22.17
N THR A 152 23.96 13.87 -22.08
CA THR A 152 25.01 12.85 -22.22
C THR A 152 25.53 12.44 -20.86
N ARG A 153 25.62 11.13 -20.62
CA ARG A 153 26.14 10.59 -19.37
C ARG A 153 27.63 10.86 -19.26
N MET A 154 28.02 11.55 -18.20
CA MET A 154 29.43 11.69 -17.87
C MET A 154 29.84 10.57 -16.91
N TRP A 155 30.56 9.59 -17.44
CA TRP A 155 31.00 8.43 -16.69
C TRP A 155 32.04 8.76 -15.61
N LYS A 156 32.81 9.83 -15.80
CA LYS A 156 33.78 10.28 -14.80
C LYS A 156 33.04 10.71 -13.52
N SER A 157 33.35 10.04 -12.42
CA SER A 157 32.85 10.43 -11.11
C SER A 157 33.33 11.83 -10.74
N ILE A 158 32.39 12.77 -10.63
CA ILE A 158 32.61 14.13 -10.13
C ILE A 158 31.54 14.45 -9.10
N LYS A 159 31.91 15.14 -8.02
CA LYS A 159 30.89 15.70 -7.14
C LYS A 159 30.19 16.84 -7.87
N PHE A 160 28.87 16.80 -7.91
CA PHE A 160 28.03 17.87 -8.46
C PHE A 160 26.74 17.98 -7.65
N THR A 161 26.10 19.15 -7.73
CA THR A 161 24.73 19.35 -7.23
C THR A 161 23.78 19.20 -8.41
N CYS A 162 22.75 18.38 -8.26
CA CYS A 162 21.77 18.17 -9.31
C CYS A 162 20.90 19.42 -9.51
N ASP A 163 20.88 19.96 -10.72
CA ASP A 163 20.12 21.16 -11.08
C ASP A 163 18.60 20.95 -10.99
N LEU A 164 18.13 19.68 -10.99
CA LEU A 164 16.71 19.36 -10.86
C LEU A 164 16.28 19.16 -9.40
N CYS A 165 17.05 18.48 -8.55
CA CYS A 165 16.59 18.10 -7.20
C CYS A 165 17.40 18.72 -6.06
N GLY A 166 18.49 19.42 -6.36
CA GLY A 166 19.36 20.07 -5.37
C GLY A 166 20.20 19.15 -4.51
N LYS A 167 20.11 17.83 -4.69
CA LYS A 167 20.89 16.84 -3.94
C LYS A 167 22.25 16.61 -4.59
N GLU A 168 23.27 16.29 -3.80
CA GLU A 168 24.60 15.93 -4.30
C GLU A 168 24.58 14.60 -5.08
N GLY A 169 25.44 14.48 -6.09
CA GLY A 169 25.63 13.27 -6.89
C GLY A 169 27.07 13.10 -7.37
N ASN A 170 27.36 11.94 -7.94
CA ASN A 170 28.70 11.59 -8.42
C ASN A 170 28.80 11.35 -9.93
N VAL A 171 27.71 10.95 -10.60
CA VAL A 171 27.72 10.58 -12.03
C VAL A 171 26.59 11.29 -12.75
N PRO A 172 26.80 12.52 -13.26
CA PRO A 172 25.75 13.31 -13.86
C PRO A 172 25.41 12.87 -15.28
N PHE A 173 24.15 13.10 -15.67
CA PHE A 173 23.81 13.44 -17.04
C PHE A 173 24.08 14.93 -17.26
N LEU A 174 24.81 15.25 -18.33
CA LEU A 174 25.26 16.60 -18.66
C LEU A 174 24.70 17.05 -20.01
N CYS A 175 24.08 18.22 -20.03
CA CYS A 175 23.87 18.99 -21.24
C CYS A 175 25.08 19.90 -21.46
N ALA A 176 25.92 19.61 -22.46
CA ALA A 176 27.06 20.46 -22.76
C ALA A 176 26.67 21.91 -23.18
N PRO A 177 25.60 22.15 -23.97
CA PRO A 177 25.15 23.50 -24.33
C PRO A 177 24.77 24.40 -23.14
N SER A 178 24.06 23.87 -22.15
CA SER A 178 23.50 24.66 -21.03
C SER A 178 24.24 24.45 -19.71
N ASN A 179 25.24 23.57 -19.68
CA ASN A 179 25.91 23.08 -18.47
C ASN A 179 24.94 22.48 -17.43
N PHE A 180 23.76 22.03 -17.87
CA PHE A 180 22.73 21.44 -17.02
C PHE A 180 23.13 20.01 -16.62
N CYS A 181 23.21 19.76 -15.31
CA CYS A 181 23.68 18.53 -14.69
C CYS A 181 22.60 17.93 -13.79
N ILE A 182 22.14 16.71 -14.09
CA ILE A 182 21.15 16.02 -13.26
C ILE A 182 21.58 14.59 -12.91
N HIS A 183 20.96 14.03 -11.85
CA HIS A 183 21.10 12.60 -11.58
C HIS A 183 20.48 11.77 -12.70
N PRO A 184 21.00 10.56 -12.97
CA PRO A 184 20.35 9.59 -13.84
C PRO A 184 18.91 9.28 -13.47
N SER A 185 18.62 9.16 -12.17
CA SER A 185 17.24 8.99 -11.68
C SER A 185 16.35 10.20 -11.96
N CYS A 186 16.91 11.42 -11.95
CA CYS A 186 16.18 12.65 -12.22
C CYS A 186 15.78 12.81 -13.69
N ALA A 187 16.42 12.09 -14.61
CA ALA A 187 16.05 12.14 -16.03
C ALA A 187 14.71 11.46 -16.34
N TYR A 188 14.19 10.65 -15.41
CA TYR A 188 12.93 9.91 -15.57
C TYR A 188 11.70 10.65 -15.06
N TYR A 189 11.86 11.86 -14.51
CA TYR A 189 10.70 12.70 -14.20
C TYR A 189 10.01 13.13 -15.49
N VAL A 190 8.68 13.13 -15.47
CA VAL A 190 7.84 13.52 -16.59
C VAL A 190 7.33 14.95 -16.40
N ARG A 191 6.98 15.64 -17.47
CA ARG A 191 6.52 17.02 -17.42
C ARG A 191 5.16 17.14 -16.74
N ASN A 192 4.30 16.12 -16.88
CA ASN A 192 2.93 16.12 -16.39
C ASN A 192 2.67 14.88 -15.54
N VAL A 193 2.08 15.06 -14.36
CA VAL A 193 1.71 13.97 -13.46
C VAL A 193 0.34 14.20 -12.84
N GLU A 194 -0.45 13.14 -12.73
CA GLU A 194 -1.73 13.11 -12.01
C GLU A 194 -1.52 12.37 -10.69
N VAL A 195 -2.07 12.91 -9.59
CA VAL A 195 -1.92 12.34 -8.25
C VAL A 195 -3.28 12.13 -7.59
N ILE A 196 -3.41 11.09 -6.77
CA ILE A 196 -4.70 10.62 -6.22
C ILE A 196 -5.41 11.68 -5.38
N ARG A 197 -4.64 12.54 -4.71
CA ARG A 197 -5.16 13.59 -3.82
C ARG A 197 -5.36 14.94 -4.52
N HIS A 198 -5.31 14.98 -5.85
CA HIS A 198 -5.50 16.20 -6.61
C HIS A 198 -6.04 15.95 -8.02
N ASP A 199 -7.18 16.55 -8.34
CA ASP A 199 -7.87 16.29 -9.61
C ASP A 199 -7.25 16.98 -10.85
N HIS A 200 -6.34 17.93 -10.66
CA HIS A 200 -5.67 18.59 -11.78
C HIS A 200 -4.29 17.99 -12.05
N ILE A 201 -3.88 18.04 -13.32
CA ILE A 201 -2.52 17.72 -13.74
C ILE A 201 -1.55 18.67 -13.05
N LEU A 202 -0.50 18.10 -12.45
CA LEU A 202 0.63 18.84 -11.94
C LEU A 202 1.69 18.94 -13.02
N HIS A 203 2.25 20.14 -13.19
CA HIS A 203 3.30 20.41 -14.15
C HIS A 203 4.65 20.53 -13.45
N LEU A 204 5.67 19.91 -14.03
CA LEU A 204 7.05 20.05 -13.60
C LEU A 204 7.51 21.51 -13.80
N THR A 205 7.96 22.15 -12.73
CA THR A 205 8.44 23.53 -12.71
C THR A 205 9.90 23.53 -12.27
N ILE A 206 10.79 24.18 -13.05
CA ILE A 206 12.24 24.26 -12.81
C ILE A 206 12.65 25.74 -12.95
N SER A 207 12.35 26.57 -11.95
CA SER A 207 12.86 27.95 -11.72
C SER A 207 11.85 28.78 -10.88
N SER A 208 12.38 29.63 -9.99
CA SER A 208 11.59 30.49 -9.09
C SER A 208 10.92 31.70 -9.77
N LEU A 209 11.19 31.96 -11.05
CA LEU A 209 10.72 33.19 -11.73
C LEU A 209 9.20 33.26 -11.96
N GLU A 210 8.48 32.14 -11.93
CA GLU A 210 7.03 32.10 -12.15
C GLU A 210 6.20 32.17 -10.86
N VAL A 211 6.86 32.28 -9.70
CA VAL A 211 6.24 32.06 -8.39
C VAL A 211 6.64 33.15 -7.40
N ASN A 212 5.65 33.84 -6.81
CA ASN A 212 5.88 34.86 -5.77
C ASN A 212 6.71 34.31 -4.59
N GLN A 213 7.87 34.91 -4.37
CA GLN A 213 8.96 34.47 -3.47
C GLN A 213 8.72 34.67 -1.96
N SER A 214 7.47 34.89 -1.50
CA SER A 214 7.23 35.38 -0.13
C SER A 214 6.49 34.43 0.82
N ALA A 215 6.14 33.20 0.42
CA ALA A 215 5.51 32.23 1.31
C ALA A 215 6.21 30.86 1.22
N SER A 216 6.63 30.31 2.37
CA SER A 216 7.12 28.93 2.43
C SER A 216 6.06 27.98 1.87
N ARG A 217 6.37 27.27 0.80
CA ARG A 217 5.47 26.28 0.18
C ARG A 217 5.71 24.91 0.79
N PHE A 218 4.62 24.19 1.00
CA PHE A 218 4.62 22.84 1.56
C PHE A 218 4.09 21.87 0.51
N CYS A 219 4.76 20.72 0.39
CA CYS A 219 4.28 19.62 -0.41
C CYS A 219 2.98 19.11 0.20
N ARG A 220 1.90 19.07 -0.57
CA ARG A 220 0.58 18.65 -0.07
C ARG A 220 0.44 17.14 0.11
N LEU A 221 1.44 16.36 -0.32
CA LEU A 221 1.46 14.90 -0.18
C LEU A 221 2.19 14.43 1.10
N CYS A 222 3.31 15.08 1.45
CA CYS A 222 4.13 14.75 2.63
C CYS A 222 4.15 15.85 3.70
N VAL A 223 3.54 17.01 3.43
CA VAL A 223 3.37 18.13 4.37
C VAL A 223 4.72 18.68 4.87
N GLN A 224 5.75 18.58 4.04
CA GLN A 224 7.08 19.14 4.31
C GLN A 224 7.37 20.32 3.37
N LYS A 225 8.28 21.20 3.80
CA LYS A 225 8.70 22.35 2.99
C LYS A 225 9.29 21.89 1.66
N VAL A 226 8.94 22.59 0.60
CA VAL A 226 9.51 22.40 -0.74
C VAL A 226 10.57 23.47 -0.96
N ASP A 227 11.75 23.02 -1.36
CA ASP A 227 12.78 23.93 -1.86
C ASP A 227 12.39 24.34 -3.29
N THR A 228 11.98 25.59 -3.44
CA THR A 228 11.50 26.14 -4.72
C THR A 228 12.64 26.62 -5.62
N ASP A 229 13.89 26.55 -5.17
CA ASP A 229 15.06 26.85 -6.00
C ASP A 229 15.37 25.68 -6.97
N TYR A 230 14.79 24.50 -6.71
CA TYR A 230 14.91 23.30 -7.53
C TYR A 230 13.57 22.87 -8.13
N GLY A 231 13.57 21.76 -8.86
CA GLY A 231 12.39 21.19 -9.51
C GLY A 231 11.33 20.74 -8.52
N PHE A 232 10.07 21.04 -8.82
CA PHE A 232 8.89 20.53 -8.11
C PHE A 232 7.69 20.44 -9.05
N TYR A 233 6.64 19.74 -8.63
CA TYR A 233 5.37 19.68 -9.35
C TYR A 233 4.40 20.72 -8.81
N TYR A 234 3.72 21.41 -9.73
CA TYR A 234 2.86 22.54 -9.42
C TYR A 234 1.56 22.52 -10.22
N CYS A 235 0.45 22.85 -9.55
CA CYS A 235 -0.82 23.18 -10.20
C CYS A 235 -1.08 24.68 -10.10
N SER A 236 -1.14 25.37 -11.23
CA SER A 236 -1.46 26.80 -11.29
C SER A 236 -2.91 27.12 -10.93
N SER A 237 -3.84 26.17 -11.12
CA SER A 237 -5.27 26.36 -10.82
C SER A 237 -5.59 26.37 -9.33
N CYS A 238 -4.80 25.66 -8.52
CA CYS A 238 -5.10 25.41 -7.10
C CYS A 238 -3.94 25.70 -6.13
N ASP A 239 -2.81 26.20 -6.63
CA ASP A 239 -1.58 26.39 -5.84
C ASP A 239 -1.14 25.09 -5.13
N PHE A 240 -1.42 23.93 -5.75
CA PHE A 240 -0.98 22.63 -5.26
C PHE A 240 0.51 22.46 -5.57
N VAL A 241 1.28 22.08 -4.56
CA VAL A 241 2.73 21.87 -4.68
C VAL A 241 3.05 20.46 -4.20
N ALA A 242 3.91 19.76 -4.93
CA ALA A 242 4.47 18.48 -4.50
C ALA A 242 5.96 18.38 -4.83
N HIS A 243 6.72 17.72 -3.95
CA HIS A 243 8.08 17.30 -4.30
C HIS A 243 8.06 16.36 -5.50
N LEU A 244 9.15 16.37 -6.29
CA LEU A 244 9.36 15.45 -7.41
C LEU A 244 9.13 14.00 -6.99
N ASP A 245 9.85 13.58 -5.94
CA ASP A 245 9.77 12.24 -5.37
C ASP A 245 8.36 11.87 -4.87
N CYS A 246 7.64 12.82 -4.28
CA CYS A 246 6.30 12.56 -3.75
C CYS A 246 5.26 12.37 -4.85
N ALA A 247 5.29 13.21 -5.89
CA ALA A 247 4.32 13.14 -6.98
C ALA A 247 4.53 11.93 -7.89
N MET A 248 5.80 11.55 -8.12
CA MET A 248 6.15 10.34 -8.88
C MET A 248 6.13 9.06 -8.07
N ASP A 249 5.90 9.16 -6.75
CA ASP A 249 5.78 7.97 -5.93
C ASP A 249 4.62 7.13 -6.45
N LYS A 250 4.87 5.81 -6.61
CA LYS A 250 3.86 4.90 -7.11
C LYS A 250 2.59 5.07 -6.30
N GLU A 251 2.66 5.10 -4.97
CA GLU A 251 1.48 5.17 -4.11
C GLU A 251 0.64 6.44 -4.26
N ASN A 252 1.21 7.54 -4.73
CA ASN A 252 0.51 8.81 -4.90
C ASN A 252 0.03 9.06 -6.33
N ARG A 253 0.58 8.35 -7.32
CA ARG A 253 0.31 8.57 -8.74
C ARG A 253 -0.98 7.87 -9.19
N GLU A 254 -1.80 8.56 -9.97
CA GLU A 254 -2.92 7.95 -10.70
C GLU A 254 -2.39 7.16 -11.91
N ASP A 255 -2.98 5.99 -12.19
CA ASP A 255 -2.56 5.20 -13.35
C ASP A 255 -3.03 5.88 -14.64
N ILE A 256 -2.13 6.65 -15.26
CA ILE A 256 -2.35 7.18 -16.59
C ILE A 256 -2.37 5.98 -17.54
N ASN A 257 -3.57 5.64 -18.04
CA ASN A 257 -3.70 4.83 -19.25
C ASN A 257 -2.94 5.57 -20.36
N LEU A 258 -1.73 5.12 -20.69
CA LEU A 258 -0.82 5.70 -21.70
C LEU A 258 -1.45 5.85 -23.10
N LEU A 259 -2.66 5.32 -23.31
CA LEU A 259 -3.46 5.46 -24.53
C LEU A 259 -4.30 6.76 -24.60
N LYS A 260 -4.35 7.59 -23.54
CA LYS A 260 -5.14 8.85 -23.52
C LYS A 260 -4.33 10.13 -23.79
N LEU A 261 -3.01 10.05 -23.98
CA LEU A 261 -2.17 11.23 -24.23
C LEU A 261 -2.00 11.61 -25.71
N THR A 262 -2.70 10.92 -26.62
CA THR A 262 -2.88 11.40 -28.00
C THR A 262 -4.32 11.86 -28.15
N ASP A 263 -4.60 13.08 -27.72
CA ASP A 263 -5.42 14.05 -28.46
C ASP A 263 -5.75 15.23 -27.54
N GLU A 264 -5.19 16.39 -27.89
CA GLU A 264 -5.64 17.67 -27.39
C GLU A 264 -7.09 17.90 -27.83
N SER A 265 -8.05 17.62 -26.94
CA SER A 265 -9.35 18.28 -26.99
C SER A 265 -9.93 18.40 -25.59
N LYS A 266 -10.06 19.66 -25.15
CA LYS A 266 -10.86 20.05 -23.99
C LYS A 266 -12.34 19.88 -24.32
N ASN A 267 -13.08 19.61 -23.25
CA ASN A 267 -14.54 19.56 -23.11
C ASN A 267 -15.16 18.31 -23.70
N ASP A 268 -15.52 17.38 -22.82
CA ASP A 268 -16.92 17.09 -22.55
C ASP A 268 -17.04 16.52 -21.14
N ASP A 269 -18.03 17.04 -20.41
CA ASP A 269 -18.62 16.60 -19.14
C ASP A 269 -17.83 15.62 -18.25
N LEU A 270 -17.45 16.12 -17.06
CA LEU A 270 -17.38 15.28 -15.87
C LEU A 270 -18.79 14.72 -15.61
N GLU A 271 -19.16 13.67 -16.34
CA GLU A 271 -20.12 12.71 -15.85
C GLU A 271 -19.53 12.15 -14.56
N LEU A 272 -20.04 12.65 -13.43
CA LEU A 272 -20.03 11.93 -12.17
C LEU A 272 -20.47 10.49 -12.48
N ASP A 273 -19.50 9.57 -12.52
CA ASP A 273 -19.73 8.16 -12.78
C ASP A 273 -20.79 7.62 -11.80
N GLY A 274 -22.00 7.47 -12.33
CA GLY A 274 -23.24 7.12 -11.64
C GLY A 274 -23.29 5.66 -11.16
N SER A 275 -22.17 5.09 -10.74
CA SER A 275 -22.05 3.68 -10.35
C SER A 275 -21.66 3.47 -8.87
N ILE A 276 -21.45 4.54 -8.08
CA ILE A 276 -20.92 4.44 -6.71
C ILE A 276 -21.97 4.00 -5.65
N ASN A 277 -23.27 4.08 -5.93
CA ASN A 277 -24.30 3.89 -4.90
C ASN A 277 -25.17 2.63 -5.07
N SER A 278 -24.56 1.45 -5.17
CA SER A 278 -25.30 0.23 -4.85
C SER A 278 -25.58 0.23 -3.34
N LYS A 279 -26.85 0.46 -2.97
CA LYS A 279 -27.29 0.45 -1.56
C LYS A 279 -26.87 -0.88 -0.91
N THR A 280 -26.28 -0.79 0.26
CA THR A 280 -25.88 -1.92 1.12
C THR A 280 -27.05 -2.63 1.78
N TYR A 281 -28.22 -1.99 1.81
CA TYR A 281 -29.42 -2.53 2.44
C TYR A 281 -30.68 -2.28 1.63
N MET A 282 -31.68 -3.12 1.89
CA MET A 282 -33.04 -3.01 1.41
C MET A 282 -33.97 -2.82 2.60
N VAL A 283 -34.86 -1.82 2.53
CA VAL A 283 -35.84 -1.55 3.59
C VAL A 283 -37.01 -2.52 3.47
N LYS A 284 -37.33 -3.22 4.56
CA LYS A 284 -38.49 -4.12 4.66
C LYS A 284 -39.67 -3.46 5.35
N LYS A 285 -39.41 -2.64 6.37
CA LYS A 285 -40.46 -1.90 7.10
C LYS A 285 -40.01 -0.50 7.43
N ILE A 286 -40.97 0.43 7.34
CA ILE A 286 -40.82 1.83 7.70
C ILE A 286 -41.88 2.15 8.75
N ASN A 287 -41.50 2.87 9.79
CA ASN A 287 -42.44 3.54 10.68
C ASN A 287 -42.36 5.05 10.41
N VAL A 288 -43.53 5.70 10.34
CA VAL A 288 -43.63 7.14 10.25
C VAL A 288 -43.74 7.69 11.68
N GLY A 289 -42.76 8.49 12.10
CA GLY A 289 -42.80 9.18 13.38
C GLY A 289 -43.94 10.20 13.46
N LYS A 290 -44.25 10.68 14.67
CA LYS A 290 -45.30 11.71 14.87
C LYS A 290 -44.97 13.04 14.17
N ASP A 291 -43.70 13.24 13.89
CA ASP A 291 -43.04 14.32 13.15
C ASP A 291 -43.03 14.10 11.63
N GLY A 292 -43.57 12.98 11.13
CA GLY A 292 -43.62 12.65 9.71
C GLY A 292 -42.31 12.07 9.16
N ILE A 293 -41.30 11.84 9.99
CA ILE A 293 -40.02 11.26 9.56
C ILE A 293 -40.18 9.75 9.36
N GLU A 294 -39.84 9.28 8.16
CA GLU A 294 -39.79 7.86 7.82
C GLU A 294 -38.51 7.21 8.35
N ILE A 295 -38.66 6.24 9.27
CA ILE A 295 -37.55 5.50 9.84
C ILE A 295 -37.68 4.04 9.43
N ALA A 296 -36.65 3.52 8.74
CA ALA A 296 -36.55 2.09 8.48
C ALA A 296 -36.40 1.33 9.81
N THR A 297 -37.33 0.43 10.10
CA THR A 297 -37.36 -0.35 11.35
C THR A 297 -36.91 -1.79 11.15
N GLU A 298 -36.97 -2.29 9.92
CA GLU A 298 -36.50 -3.62 9.55
C GLU A 298 -35.84 -3.54 8.17
N ILE A 299 -34.63 -4.07 8.05
CA ILE A 299 -33.82 -4.04 6.84
C ILE A 299 -33.19 -5.41 6.55
N GLU A 300 -32.92 -5.67 5.29
CA GLU A 300 -31.99 -6.72 4.85
C GLU A 300 -30.67 -6.05 4.47
N HIS A 301 -29.56 -6.51 5.03
CA HIS A 301 -28.25 -5.92 4.82
C HIS A 301 -27.30 -6.95 4.21
N PHE A 302 -26.52 -6.56 3.20
CA PHE A 302 -25.71 -7.50 2.43
C PHE A 302 -24.68 -8.30 3.23
N SER A 303 -24.26 -7.78 4.39
CA SER A 303 -23.25 -8.42 5.24
C SER A 303 -23.78 -9.58 6.07
N HIS A 304 -25.10 -9.76 6.13
CA HIS A 304 -25.72 -10.68 7.08
C HIS A 304 -27.01 -11.29 6.52
N GLU A 305 -27.18 -12.60 6.70
CA GLU A 305 -28.29 -13.36 6.09
C GLU A 305 -29.65 -13.07 6.72
N HIS A 306 -29.69 -12.65 7.99
CA HIS A 306 -30.93 -12.37 8.69
C HIS A 306 -31.28 -10.88 8.66
N ASP A 307 -32.59 -10.61 8.68
CA ASP A 307 -33.11 -9.25 8.81
C ASP A 307 -32.65 -8.59 10.11
N LEU A 308 -32.27 -7.32 10.00
CA LEU A 308 -31.86 -6.50 11.12
C LEU A 308 -33.01 -5.57 11.51
N LYS A 309 -33.26 -5.47 12.81
CA LYS A 309 -34.29 -4.60 13.38
C LYS A 309 -33.68 -3.45 14.16
N LEU A 310 -34.22 -2.26 13.95
CA LEU A 310 -33.85 -1.09 14.71
C LEU A 310 -34.29 -1.25 16.17
N THR A 311 -33.40 -0.95 17.10
CA THR A 311 -33.64 -1.05 18.54
C THR A 311 -33.04 0.14 19.27
N ASP A 312 -33.77 0.59 20.30
CA ASP A 312 -33.33 1.62 21.25
C ASP A 312 -32.90 1.02 22.59
N LYS A 313 -32.85 -0.32 22.69
CA LYS A 313 -32.46 -1.00 23.93
C LYS A 313 -31.00 -0.69 24.27
N VAL A 314 -30.76 -0.27 25.49
CA VAL A 314 -29.40 -0.05 26.01
C VAL A 314 -28.73 -1.39 26.19
N GLU A 315 -27.76 -1.71 25.32
CA GLU A 315 -26.86 -2.84 25.50
C GLU A 315 -25.46 -2.35 25.86
N ASN A 316 -25.02 -2.64 27.09
CA ASN A 316 -23.68 -2.25 27.52
C ASN A 316 -22.61 -3.13 26.86
N ASN A 317 -21.56 -2.48 26.33
CA ASN A 317 -20.30 -3.11 25.89
C ASN A 317 -20.40 -4.07 24.69
N LYS A 318 -21.45 -3.97 23.87
CA LYS A 318 -21.50 -4.66 22.58
C LYS A 318 -20.74 -3.85 21.53
N LYS A 319 -20.06 -4.54 20.62
CA LYS A 319 -19.35 -3.93 19.48
C LYS A 319 -20.13 -4.13 18.18
N CYS A 320 -20.10 -3.11 17.34
CA CYS A 320 -20.56 -3.16 15.96
C CYS A 320 -19.74 -4.18 15.17
N ASP A 321 -20.39 -5.01 14.36
CA ASP A 321 -19.70 -5.97 13.48
C ASP A 321 -19.00 -5.28 12.29
N GLY A 322 -19.42 -4.05 11.97
CA GLY A 322 -18.80 -3.25 10.92
C GLY A 322 -17.52 -2.56 11.39
N CYS A 323 -17.67 -1.52 12.21
CA CYS A 323 -16.57 -0.66 12.63
C CYS A 323 -15.86 -1.07 13.92
N LEU A 324 -16.33 -2.13 14.60
CA LEU A 324 -15.75 -2.66 15.84
C LEU A 324 -15.76 -1.69 17.03
N ARG A 325 -16.40 -0.52 16.89
CA ARG A 325 -16.68 0.41 18.00
C ARG A 325 -17.88 -0.06 18.83
N VAL A 326 -17.94 0.44 20.06
CA VAL A 326 -19.07 0.19 20.96
C VAL A 326 -20.37 0.69 20.34
N ILE A 327 -21.42 -0.13 20.40
CA ILE A 327 -22.76 0.18 19.94
C ILE A 327 -23.46 1.07 20.96
N LEU A 328 -24.09 2.12 20.47
CA LEU A 328 -24.96 3.01 21.25
C LEU A 328 -26.34 3.06 20.57
N PRO A 329 -27.45 3.06 21.32
CA PRO A 329 -28.78 3.30 20.77
C PRO A 329 -28.88 4.65 20.03
N PRO A 330 -29.66 4.74 18.93
CA PRO A 330 -30.34 3.66 18.21
C PRO A 330 -29.39 2.85 17.31
N PHE A 331 -29.56 1.52 17.25
CA PHE A 331 -28.77 0.64 16.37
C PHE A 331 -29.61 -0.49 15.76
N TYR A 332 -29.06 -1.19 14.77
CA TYR A 332 -29.71 -2.35 14.16
C TYR A 332 -29.13 -3.64 14.73
N SER A 333 -30.01 -4.59 15.05
CA SER A 333 -29.65 -5.86 15.66
C SER A 333 -30.35 -7.02 14.97
N CYS A 334 -29.66 -8.15 14.86
CA CYS A 334 -30.27 -9.41 14.47
C CYS A 334 -30.96 -10.05 15.69
N THR A 335 -32.21 -10.47 15.56
CA THR A 335 -32.91 -11.15 16.66
C THR A 335 -32.53 -12.64 16.79
N LYS A 336 -31.79 -13.19 15.82
CA LYS A 336 -31.42 -14.61 15.75
C LYS A 336 -29.96 -14.88 16.15
N CYS A 337 -29.09 -13.88 16.07
CA CYS A 337 -27.68 -14.03 16.40
C CYS A 337 -27.09 -12.71 16.93
N ASN A 338 -25.88 -12.76 17.49
CA ASN A 338 -25.20 -11.64 18.15
C ASN A 338 -24.54 -10.67 17.14
N PHE A 339 -25.33 -10.18 16.19
CA PHE A 339 -24.91 -9.28 15.11
C PHE A 339 -25.56 -7.91 15.25
N PHE A 340 -24.74 -6.85 15.22
CA PHE A 340 -25.13 -5.46 15.47
C PHE A 340 -24.41 -4.51 14.52
N LEU A 341 -25.13 -3.52 14.00
CA LEU A 341 -24.56 -2.44 13.20
C LEU A 341 -25.06 -1.08 13.67
N HIS A 342 -24.15 -0.09 13.71
CA HIS A 342 -24.56 1.31 13.77
C HIS A 342 -25.34 1.68 12.50
N LYS A 343 -26.21 2.69 12.60
CA LYS A 343 -26.88 3.27 11.42
C LYS A 343 -25.89 3.69 10.34
N SER A 344 -24.82 4.38 10.73
CA SER A 344 -23.75 4.79 9.82
C SER A 344 -23.00 3.63 9.18
N CYS A 345 -22.85 2.49 9.87
CA CYS A 345 -22.21 1.29 9.32
C CYS A 345 -23.07 0.58 8.27
N ILE A 346 -24.39 0.74 8.35
CA ILE A 346 -25.32 0.24 7.34
C ILE A 346 -25.20 1.08 6.07
N GLU A 347 -25.03 2.39 6.19
CA GLU A 347 -25.02 3.32 5.04
C GLU A 347 -23.65 3.42 4.33
N LEU A 348 -22.65 2.65 4.76
CA LEU A 348 -21.33 2.63 4.13
C LEU A 348 -21.43 2.27 2.64
N PRO A 349 -20.78 3.01 1.73
CA PRO A 349 -20.85 2.71 0.30
C PRO A 349 -20.15 1.39 -0.04
N ARG A 350 -20.72 0.63 -0.99
CA ARG A 350 -20.15 -0.65 -1.46
C ARG A 350 -18.80 -0.50 -2.15
N LYS A 351 -18.58 0.62 -2.82
CA LYS A 351 -17.33 1.00 -3.48
C LYS A 351 -16.94 2.41 -3.05
N LYS A 352 -15.65 2.63 -2.79
CA LYS A 352 -15.15 3.92 -2.31
C LYS A 352 -13.78 4.23 -2.89
N ARG A 353 -13.59 5.43 -3.45
CA ARG A 353 -12.25 5.98 -3.69
C ARG A 353 -11.72 6.58 -2.39
N HIS A 354 -10.43 6.44 -2.12
CA HIS A 354 -9.81 6.92 -0.89
C HIS A 354 -8.45 7.54 -1.17
N SER A 355 -8.12 8.67 -0.55
CA SER A 355 -6.86 9.40 -0.75
C SER A 355 -5.57 8.64 -0.38
N LEU A 356 -5.71 7.46 0.22
CA LEU A 356 -4.62 6.55 0.58
C LEU A 356 -4.34 5.49 -0.48
N HIS A 357 -5.22 5.36 -1.47
CA HIS A 357 -5.12 4.28 -2.43
C HIS A 357 -5.75 4.65 -3.77
N ARG A 358 -5.04 4.37 -4.86
CA ARG A 358 -5.46 4.76 -6.21
C ARG A 358 -6.72 4.06 -6.68
N HIS A 359 -6.86 2.77 -6.36
CA HIS A 359 -7.97 1.97 -6.87
C HIS A 359 -9.22 2.16 -6.01
N PRO A 360 -10.42 2.07 -6.61
CA PRO A 360 -11.65 1.96 -5.83
C PRO A 360 -11.60 0.74 -4.91
N LEU A 361 -11.87 0.95 -3.63
CA LEU A 361 -11.93 -0.09 -2.61
C LEU A 361 -13.34 -0.67 -2.53
N ASN A 362 -13.43 -1.99 -2.40
CA ASN A 362 -14.71 -2.69 -2.24
C ASN A 362 -14.98 -3.01 -0.77
N LEU A 363 -16.18 -2.71 -0.29
CA LEU A 363 -16.61 -3.04 1.08
C LEU A 363 -16.94 -4.53 1.20
N LEU A 364 -16.17 -5.24 2.02
CA LEU A 364 -16.35 -6.66 2.33
C LEU A 364 -16.76 -6.84 3.79
N PRO A 365 -17.75 -7.70 4.08
CA PRO A 365 -18.22 -7.91 5.44
C PRO A 365 -17.29 -8.80 6.27
N LYS A 366 -16.37 -9.50 5.60
CA LYS A 366 -15.31 -10.33 6.18
C LYS A 366 -14.08 -10.20 5.31
N ALA A 367 -12.91 -10.23 5.92
CA ALA A 367 -11.66 -10.18 5.18
C ALA A 367 -11.53 -11.35 4.17
N PRO A 368 -10.98 -11.10 2.97
CA PRO A 368 -10.86 -12.12 1.93
C PRO A 368 -9.83 -13.22 2.29
N TYR A 369 -8.99 -12.97 3.29
CA TYR A 369 -7.95 -13.89 3.71
C TYR A 369 -8.48 -15.17 4.38
N ARG A 370 -7.62 -16.19 4.39
CA ARG A 370 -7.88 -17.47 5.06
C ARG A 370 -8.21 -17.28 6.53
N SER A 371 -7.50 -16.38 7.21
CA SER A 371 -7.72 -16.12 8.65
C SER A 371 -9.02 -15.38 8.96
N LYS A 372 -9.67 -14.74 7.99
CA LYS A 372 -10.81 -13.83 8.23
C LYS A 372 -10.46 -12.59 9.08
N LEU A 373 -9.17 -12.35 9.28
CA LEU A 373 -8.58 -11.16 9.88
C LEU A 373 -7.75 -10.45 8.81
N PHE A 374 -7.60 -9.14 8.95
CA PHE A 374 -6.76 -8.31 8.11
C PHE A 374 -6.00 -7.30 8.97
N ARG A 375 -4.91 -6.74 8.45
CA ARG A 375 -4.21 -5.61 9.06
C ARG A 375 -4.54 -4.37 8.24
N CYS A 376 -5.05 -3.32 8.86
CA CYS A 376 -5.32 -2.09 8.14
C CYS A 376 -4.02 -1.39 7.76
N ASP A 377 -3.86 -1.00 6.49
CA ASP A 377 -2.65 -0.35 5.98
C ASP A 377 -2.43 1.05 6.54
N ALA A 378 -3.50 1.73 6.98
CA ALA A 378 -3.40 3.07 7.53
C ALA A 378 -2.97 3.07 9.01
N CYS A 379 -3.67 2.31 9.86
CA CYS A 379 -3.41 2.31 11.30
C CYS A 379 -2.51 1.16 11.76
N CYS A 380 -2.15 0.22 10.88
CA CYS A 380 -1.34 -0.95 11.22
C CYS A 380 -1.95 -1.85 12.32
N GLN A 381 -3.25 -1.74 12.61
CA GLN A 381 -3.93 -2.60 13.58
C GLN A 381 -4.58 -3.80 12.88
N ASP A 382 -4.56 -4.95 13.56
CA ASP A 382 -5.32 -6.11 13.12
C ASP A 382 -6.82 -5.93 13.43
N CYS A 383 -7.67 -6.30 12.48
CA CYS A 383 -9.11 -6.09 12.50
C CYS A 383 -9.86 -7.34 12.02
N ASN A 384 -11.10 -7.51 12.49
CA ASN A 384 -12.01 -8.58 12.03
C ASN A 384 -13.44 -8.11 11.70
N GLY A 385 -13.62 -6.80 11.54
CA GLY A 385 -14.86 -6.17 11.10
C GLY A 385 -14.96 -6.07 9.58
N PHE A 386 -15.71 -5.07 9.10
CA PHE A 386 -15.77 -4.79 7.67
C PHE A 386 -14.43 -4.20 7.20
N THR A 387 -14.04 -4.55 5.97
CA THR A 387 -12.83 -4.02 5.30
C THR A 387 -13.20 -3.37 3.98
N TYR A 388 -12.54 -2.27 3.65
CA TYR A 388 -12.46 -1.72 2.30
C TYR A 388 -11.21 -2.27 1.64
N HIS A 389 -11.39 -3.18 0.69
CA HIS A 389 -10.33 -4.00 0.11
C HIS A 389 -10.09 -3.70 -1.38
N CYS A 390 -8.83 -3.62 -1.78
CA CYS A 390 -8.37 -3.68 -3.17
C CYS A 390 -7.71 -5.03 -3.46
N GLU A 391 -8.32 -5.82 -4.34
CA GLU A 391 -7.79 -7.14 -4.73
C GLU A 391 -6.47 -7.04 -5.52
N GLU A 392 -6.32 -6.00 -6.35
CA GLU A 392 -5.15 -5.82 -7.21
C GLU A 392 -3.88 -5.48 -6.43
N CYS A 393 -4.03 -4.75 -5.32
CA CYS A 393 -2.90 -4.24 -4.54
C CYS A 393 -2.75 -4.91 -3.17
N ASP A 394 -3.68 -5.78 -2.78
CA ASP A 394 -3.76 -6.33 -1.43
C ASP A 394 -3.79 -5.24 -0.35
N PHE A 395 -4.58 -4.18 -0.60
CA PHE A 395 -4.69 -3.01 0.27
C PHE A 395 -6.02 -3.03 1.04
N ASP A 396 -5.97 -2.85 2.35
CA ASP A 396 -7.09 -2.91 3.28
C ASP A 396 -7.19 -1.67 4.18
N LEU A 397 -8.40 -1.10 4.24
CA LEU A 397 -8.77 -0.13 5.26
C LEU A 397 -9.88 -0.66 6.15
N ASP A 398 -9.70 -0.52 7.46
CA ASP A 398 -10.82 -0.65 8.39
C ASP A 398 -11.81 0.52 8.20
N VAL A 399 -13.03 0.36 8.72
CA VAL A 399 -14.09 1.37 8.59
C VAL A 399 -13.70 2.72 9.20
N GLN A 400 -12.91 2.76 10.26
CA GLN A 400 -12.56 4.02 10.93
C GLN A 400 -11.54 4.79 10.10
N CYS A 401 -10.49 4.12 9.64
CA CYS A 401 -9.47 4.69 8.76
C CYS A 401 -10.06 5.11 7.42
N SER A 402 -11.01 4.35 6.87
CA SER A 402 -11.65 4.70 5.60
C SER A 402 -12.53 5.95 5.69
N LEU A 403 -12.99 6.34 6.88
CA LEU A 403 -13.80 7.54 7.09
C LEU A 403 -12.96 8.80 7.35
N MET A 404 -11.65 8.63 7.49
CA MET A 404 -10.74 9.76 7.72
C MET A 404 -10.62 10.63 6.46
N LEU A 405 -10.44 11.93 6.68
CA LEU A 405 -10.31 12.93 5.62
C LEU A 405 -8.85 13.35 5.48
N ASP A 406 -8.49 13.98 4.36
CA ASP A 406 -7.14 14.49 4.15
C ASP A 406 -6.76 15.65 5.08
N ILE A 407 -7.77 16.35 5.62
CA ILE A 407 -7.59 17.39 6.63
C ILE A 407 -8.36 16.98 7.88
N LEU A 408 -7.63 16.84 8.98
CA LEU A 408 -8.16 16.46 10.28
C LEU A 408 -8.14 17.67 11.23
N ILE A 409 -9.31 17.97 11.80
CA ILE A 409 -9.46 18.89 12.92
C ILE A 409 -9.60 18.04 14.17
N HIS A 410 -8.54 17.98 14.99
CA HIS A 410 -8.49 17.10 16.15
C HIS A 410 -8.42 17.90 17.45
N LYS A 411 -9.22 17.54 18.47
CA LYS A 411 -9.26 18.31 19.74
C LYS A 411 -7.95 18.32 20.50
N GLY A 412 -7.08 17.34 20.27
CA GLY A 412 -5.74 17.26 20.86
C GLY A 412 -4.70 18.19 20.20
N HIS A 413 -5.05 18.93 19.14
CA HIS A 413 -4.14 19.88 18.52
C HIS A 413 -4.89 21.04 17.85
N GLU A 414 -4.50 22.29 18.13
CA GLU A 414 -5.25 23.47 17.69
C GLU A 414 -5.24 23.70 16.17
N HIS A 415 -4.14 23.34 15.50
CA HIS A 415 -4.00 23.55 14.06
C HIS A 415 -4.61 22.39 13.25
N HIS A 416 -4.93 22.66 11.99
CA HIS A 416 -5.30 21.62 11.05
C HIS A 416 -4.13 20.66 10.81
N LEU A 417 -4.43 19.37 10.81
CA LEU A 417 -3.49 18.33 10.47
C LEU A 417 -3.78 17.80 9.07
N TYR A 418 -2.75 17.67 8.27
CA TYR A 418 -2.85 17.26 6.87
C TYR A 418 -2.30 15.84 6.71
N LEU A 419 -2.98 15.03 5.93
CA LEU A 419 -2.55 13.67 5.63
C LEU A 419 -1.19 13.69 4.93
N SER A 420 -0.25 12.95 5.48
CA SER A 420 1.13 12.88 5.04
C SER A 420 1.53 11.42 4.83
N ASN A 421 2.04 11.12 3.63
CA ASN A 421 2.73 9.87 3.35
C ASN A 421 4.20 10.17 3.04
N THR A 422 5.12 9.55 3.76
CA THR A 422 6.56 9.81 3.65
C THR A 422 7.34 8.51 3.56
N ARG A 423 8.55 8.56 2.98
CA ARG A 423 9.44 7.38 2.83
C ARG A 423 10.18 6.99 4.12
N TYR A 424 9.98 7.73 5.21
CA TYR A 424 10.64 7.51 6.49
C TYR A 424 9.62 7.55 7.60
N GLU A 425 9.74 6.67 8.59
CA GLU A 425 8.79 6.64 9.69
C GLU A 425 8.82 7.94 10.49
N GLN A 426 7.65 8.36 10.95
CA GLN A 426 7.45 9.53 11.78
C GLN A 426 6.88 9.10 13.12
N ASN A 427 7.36 9.72 14.19
CA ASN A 427 6.86 9.45 15.53
C ASN A 427 5.54 10.18 15.75
N CYS A 428 4.53 9.45 16.20
CA CYS A 428 3.30 10.04 16.69
C CYS A 428 3.59 10.83 17.97
N SER A 429 3.28 12.12 17.99
CA SER A 429 3.44 13.00 19.16
C SER A 429 2.61 12.58 20.38
N SER A 430 1.67 11.64 20.22
CA SER A 430 0.74 11.20 21.27
C SER A 430 1.03 9.80 21.83
N CYS A 431 1.89 9.01 21.18
CA CYS A 431 2.18 7.62 21.59
C CYS A 431 3.55 7.09 21.15
N ASP A 432 4.38 7.93 20.52
CA ASP A 432 5.72 7.65 19.98
C ASP A 432 5.83 6.51 18.97
N PHE A 433 4.71 6.00 18.47
CA PHE A 433 4.76 4.97 17.45
C PHE A 433 5.19 5.53 16.11
N GLU A 434 6.12 4.81 15.51
CA GLU A 434 6.68 5.04 14.20
C GLU A 434 5.70 4.59 13.11
N SER A 435 5.37 5.50 12.20
CA SER A 435 4.54 5.19 11.02
C SER A 435 4.94 6.05 9.83
N PHE A 436 4.90 5.47 8.63
CA PHE A 436 5.06 6.19 7.37
C PHE A 436 3.87 7.11 7.06
N LEU A 437 2.68 6.75 7.56
CA LEU A 437 1.43 7.42 7.27
C LEU A 437 0.89 8.11 8.54
N VAL A 438 0.92 9.45 8.53
CA VAL A 438 0.54 10.28 9.67
C VAL A 438 -0.22 11.53 9.22
N TYR A 439 -0.89 12.17 10.16
CA TYR A 439 -1.41 13.53 10.03
C TYR A 439 -0.39 14.52 10.56
N ARG A 440 0.04 15.50 9.77
CA ARG A 440 1.07 16.48 10.13
C ARG A 440 0.52 17.88 10.22
N CYS A 441 1.01 18.62 11.20
CA CYS A 441 0.82 20.06 11.26
C CYS A 441 1.84 20.77 10.34
N ILE A 442 1.40 21.84 9.66
CA ILE A 442 2.32 22.70 8.87
C ILE A 442 2.96 23.81 9.71
N THR A 443 2.39 24.12 10.87
CA THR A 443 2.82 25.24 11.72
C THR A 443 3.81 24.81 12.81
N CYS A 444 3.79 23.55 13.22
CA CYS A 444 4.67 22.98 14.22
C CYS A 444 5.00 21.51 13.90
N GLU A 445 5.84 20.88 14.73
CA GLU A 445 6.34 19.50 14.52
C GLU A 445 5.35 18.40 14.91
N PHE A 446 4.11 18.76 15.26
CA PHE A 446 3.10 17.80 15.68
C PHE A 446 2.72 16.83 14.56
N ALA A 447 2.80 15.53 14.85
CA ALA A 447 2.42 14.45 13.96
C ALA A 447 1.54 13.44 14.70
N LEU A 448 0.51 12.93 14.04
CA LEU A 448 -0.49 12.04 14.65
C LEU A 448 -0.71 10.81 13.78
N ASP A 449 -0.47 9.62 14.33
CA ASP A 449 -0.75 8.37 13.64
C ASP A 449 -2.27 8.09 13.54
N PHE A 450 -2.66 7.20 12.63
CA PHE A 450 -4.06 6.82 12.45
C PHE A 450 -4.66 6.11 13.67
N ARG A 451 -3.84 5.50 14.52
CA ARG A 451 -4.31 4.80 15.73
C ARG A 451 -4.83 5.81 16.75
N CYS A 452 -4.06 6.86 16.99
CA CYS A 452 -4.42 7.97 17.89
C CYS A 452 -5.50 8.84 17.27
N ALA A 453 -5.44 9.11 15.96
CA ALA A 453 -6.45 9.90 15.25
C ALA A 453 -7.85 9.26 15.29
N THR A 454 -7.93 7.94 15.41
CA THR A 454 -9.20 7.21 15.48
C THR A 454 -9.61 6.81 16.90
N LEU A 455 -8.88 7.22 17.94
CA LEU A 455 -9.27 6.91 19.33
C LEU A 455 -10.66 7.49 19.64
N PRO A 456 -11.56 6.72 20.27
CA PRO A 456 -12.86 7.23 20.64
C PRO A 456 -12.72 8.31 21.71
N LEU A 457 -13.36 9.47 21.51
CA LEU A 457 -13.32 10.55 22.50
C LEU A 457 -13.83 10.11 23.88
N THR A 458 -14.80 9.20 23.91
CA THR A 458 -15.36 8.64 25.14
C THR A 458 -15.33 7.12 25.11
N ALA A 459 -14.94 6.51 26.21
CA ALA A 459 -14.90 5.05 26.38
C ALA A 459 -15.49 4.62 27.73
N ARG A 460 -15.94 3.37 27.83
CA ARG A 460 -16.41 2.78 29.10
C ARG A 460 -15.54 1.60 29.47
N TYR A 461 -15.23 1.49 30.76
CA TYR A 461 -14.50 0.37 31.33
C TYR A 461 -15.45 -0.48 32.16
N LYS A 462 -15.44 -1.81 31.98
CA LYS A 462 -16.47 -2.70 32.56
C LYS A 462 -16.57 -2.66 34.08
N GLN A 463 -15.46 -2.34 34.76
CA GLN A 463 -15.37 -2.31 36.22
C GLN A 463 -15.52 -0.89 36.79
N HIS A 464 -15.83 0.09 35.94
CA HIS A 464 -16.00 1.49 36.33
C HIS A 464 -17.32 2.03 35.78
N GLU A 465 -18.10 2.71 36.62
CA GLU A 465 -19.47 3.13 36.29
C GLU A 465 -19.51 4.29 35.27
N HIS A 466 -18.76 5.35 35.56
CA HIS A 466 -18.71 6.56 34.73
C HIS A 466 -17.89 6.35 33.46
N PRO A 467 -18.22 7.06 32.37
CA PRO A 467 -17.43 7.04 31.15
C PRO A 467 -16.11 7.82 31.33
N PHE A 468 -15.11 7.39 30.59
CA PHE A 468 -13.84 8.08 30.48
C PHE A 468 -13.84 8.96 29.23
N THR A 469 -13.18 10.11 29.33
CA THR A 469 -12.92 11.00 28.20
C THR A 469 -11.43 10.99 27.87
N LEU A 470 -11.09 10.97 26.59
CA LEU A 470 -9.71 11.10 26.13
C LEU A 470 -9.17 12.49 26.49
N SER A 471 -8.08 12.52 27.25
CA SER A 471 -7.35 13.71 27.65
C SER A 471 -6.03 13.81 26.88
N TYR A 472 -5.61 15.05 26.63
CA TYR A 472 -4.41 15.42 25.86
C TYR A 472 -3.37 16.15 26.71
N VAL A 473 -3.72 16.48 27.94
CA VAL A 473 -2.90 17.19 28.91
C VAL A 473 -2.96 16.44 30.24
N VAL A 474 -1.87 16.47 30.98
CA VAL A 474 -1.76 15.89 32.33
C VAL A 474 -2.74 16.53 33.30
N GLU A 475 -3.08 15.82 34.38
CA GLU A 475 -4.08 16.29 35.35
C GLU A 475 -3.57 17.44 36.22
N ASP A 476 -2.27 17.46 36.53
CA ASP A 476 -1.62 18.39 37.44
C ASP A 476 -0.11 18.52 37.15
N ASP A 477 0.60 19.28 37.98
CA ASP A 477 2.05 19.50 37.89
C ASP A 477 2.86 18.58 38.84
N SER A 478 2.31 17.42 39.24
CA SER A 478 2.96 16.52 40.21
C SER A 478 4.28 15.95 39.71
N GLY A 479 4.41 15.76 38.39
CA GLY A 479 5.57 15.13 37.76
C GLY A 479 5.61 13.60 37.87
N GLU A 480 4.60 12.99 38.52
CA GLU A 480 4.47 11.54 38.69
C GLU A 480 3.05 11.12 38.29
N TYR A 481 2.91 10.49 37.12
CA TYR A 481 1.60 10.13 36.57
C TYR A 481 1.44 8.62 36.56
N TYR A 482 0.40 8.10 37.19
CA TYR A 482 0.13 6.66 37.24
C TYR A 482 -1.23 6.32 36.64
N CYS A 483 -1.37 5.10 36.15
CA CYS A 483 -2.65 4.55 35.71
C CYS A 483 -3.32 3.80 36.85
N ASP A 484 -4.55 4.17 37.19
CA ASP A 484 -5.28 3.57 38.32
C ASP A 484 -5.76 2.13 38.06
N ILE A 485 -5.61 1.62 36.83
CA ILE A 485 -6.01 0.25 36.46
C ILE A 485 -4.85 -0.73 36.61
N CYS A 486 -3.65 -0.37 36.14
CA CYS A 486 -2.48 -1.26 36.16
C CYS A 486 -1.39 -0.84 37.14
N GLU A 487 -1.54 0.33 37.78
CA GLU A 487 -0.56 0.91 38.72
C GLU A 487 0.82 1.16 38.08
N GLU A 488 0.90 1.19 36.75
CA GLU A 488 2.12 1.53 36.00
C GLU A 488 2.17 3.04 35.70
N GLU A 489 3.38 3.56 35.55
CA GLU A 489 3.65 4.96 35.18
C GLU A 489 3.07 5.28 33.80
N ARG A 490 2.58 6.52 33.65
CA ARG A 490 2.10 7.12 32.41
C ARG A 490 3.12 8.13 31.92
N ASP A 491 3.38 8.10 30.63
CA ASP A 491 4.15 9.17 29.99
C ASP A 491 3.29 10.45 29.94
N PRO A 492 3.78 11.59 30.45
CA PRO A 492 3.04 12.86 30.43
C PRO A 492 2.75 13.39 29.02
N ASN A 493 3.51 12.97 28.01
CA ASN A 493 3.29 13.37 26.62
C ASN A 493 2.27 12.47 25.92
N HIS A 494 1.94 11.31 26.49
CA HIS A 494 1.01 10.37 25.86
C HIS A 494 -0.43 10.69 26.23
N TRP A 495 -1.33 10.52 25.26
CA TRP A 495 -2.76 10.66 25.52
C TRP A 495 -3.27 9.53 26.41
N PHE A 496 -4.20 9.87 27.29
CA PHE A 496 -4.77 8.94 28.27
C PHE A 496 -6.26 9.16 28.44
N TYR A 497 -6.94 8.21 29.06
CA TYR A 497 -8.35 8.34 29.39
C TYR A 497 -8.51 8.79 30.83
N TYR A 498 -9.39 9.76 31.04
CA TYR A 498 -9.64 10.34 32.35
C TYR A 498 -11.14 10.32 32.67
N CYS A 499 -11.47 9.86 33.87
CA CYS A 499 -12.80 10.00 34.44
C CYS A 499 -12.78 11.21 35.39
N ALA A 500 -13.44 12.30 34.99
CA ALA A 500 -13.50 13.53 35.80
C ALA A 500 -14.31 13.34 37.09
N ASP A 501 -15.35 12.50 37.07
CA ASP A 501 -16.21 12.26 38.23
C ASP A 501 -15.47 11.55 39.38
N CYS A 502 -14.45 10.74 39.05
CA CYS A 502 -13.70 9.95 40.03
C CYS A 502 -12.24 10.37 40.17
N SER A 503 -11.77 11.36 39.39
CA SER A 503 -10.36 11.69 39.25
C SER A 503 -9.49 10.45 38.96
N TYR A 504 -9.90 9.68 37.96
CA TYR A 504 -9.38 8.34 37.70
C TYR A 504 -8.71 8.28 36.33
N PRO A 505 -7.37 8.47 36.24
CA PRO A 505 -6.63 8.37 34.99
C PRO A 505 -6.24 6.93 34.64
N ALA A 506 -6.28 6.60 33.35
CA ALA A 506 -5.94 5.27 32.86
C ALA A 506 -5.29 5.30 31.48
N HIS A 507 -4.36 4.39 31.22
CA HIS A 507 -3.80 4.21 29.87
C HIS A 507 -4.90 3.82 28.87
N PRO A 508 -4.77 4.22 27.58
CA PRO A 508 -5.67 3.77 26.52
C PRO A 508 -5.79 2.25 26.42
N LYS A 509 -4.66 1.52 26.55
CA LYS A 509 -4.64 0.05 26.54
C LYS A 509 -5.47 -0.57 27.68
N CYS A 510 -5.50 0.06 28.84
CA CYS A 510 -6.22 -0.45 30.02
C CYS A 510 -7.74 -0.28 29.88
N ILE A 511 -8.18 0.80 29.23
CA ILE A 511 -9.60 1.08 29.00
C ILE A 511 -10.13 0.31 27.79
N LEU A 512 -9.39 0.31 26.67
CA LEU A 512 -9.85 -0.26 25.41
C LEU A 512 -9.51 -1.75 25.24
N GLY A 513 -8.56 -2.26 26.04
CA GLY A 513 -7.98 -3.59 25.93
C GLY A 513 -6.82 -3.65 24.92
N ASN A 514 -6.12 -4.78 24.90
CA ASN A 514 -4.97 -5.01 24.00
C ASN A 514 -5.39 -5.16 22.53
N TYR A 515 -6.63 -5.61 22.28
CA TYR A 515 -7.16 -5.85 20.94
C TYR A 515 -8.47 -5.07 20.73
N PRO A 516 -8.42 -3.73 20.71
CA PRO A 516 -9.61 -2.90 20.63
C PRO A 516 -10.38 -3.10 19.32
N ASN A 517 -9.67 -3.49 18.25
CA ASN A 517 -10.22 -3.74 16.93
C ASN A 517 -10.57 -5.21 16.67
N PHE A 518 -10.66 -6.04 17.71
CA PHE A 518 -11.24 -7.37 17.60
C PHE A 518 -12.62 -7.47 18.26
N LYS A 519 -13.48 -8.23 17.59
CA LYS A 519 -14.73 -8.76 18.13
C LYS A 519 -14.60 -10.27 18.29
N PHE A 520 -14.45 -10.71 19.54
CA PHE A 520 -14.39 -12.12 19.90
C PHE A 520 -15.77 -12.78 19.96
N GLY A 521 -15.81 -14.11 19.85
CA GLY A 521 -17.03 -14.93 19.89
C GLY A 521 -17.62 -15.26 18.51
N SER A 522 -17.08 -14.68 17.43
CA SER A 522 -17.47 -15.03 16.07
C SER A 522 -16.92 -16.39 15.65
N ALA A 523 -17.75 -17.22 15.04
CA ALA A 523 -17.37 -18.54 14.54
C ALA A 523 -17.15 -18.53 13.02
N TYR A 524 -16.09 -19.21 12.58
CA TYR A 524 -15.68 -19.28 11.18
C TYR A 524 -15.41 -20.72 10.77
N SER A 525 -15.87 -21.11 9.59
CA SER A 525 -15.56 -22.42 9.01
C SER A 525 -14.19 -22.39 8.35
N PHE A 526 -13.36 -23.38 8.67
CA PHE A 526 -12.04 -23.56 8.07
C PHE A 526 -11.91 -24.98 7.53
N TYR A 527 -11.17 -25.17 6.43
CA TYR A 527 -10.98 -26.49 5.81
C TYR A 527 -10.24 -27.48 6.72
N CYS A 528 -9.46 -26.97 7.68
CA CYS A 528 -8.66 -27.78 8.58
C CYS A 528 -9.46 -28.44 9.71
N HIS A 529 -10.74 -28.08 9.89
CA HIS A 529 -11.58 -28.66 10.94
C HIS A 529 -13.06 -28.64 10.52
N PRO A 530 -13.82 -29.75 10.68
CA PRO A 530 -15.20 -29.85 10.19
C PRO A 530 -16.19 -28.91 10.90
N HIS A 531 -15.93 -28.54 12.15
CA HIS A 531 -16.78 -27.61 12.90
C HIS A 531 -16.27 -26.16 12.75
N PRO A 532 -17.16 -25.16 12.80
CA PRO A 532 -16.76 -23.77 12.91
C PRO A 532 -15.88 -23.53 14.14
N LEU A 533 -14.78 -22.81 13.97
CA LEU A 533 -13.91 -22.40 15.06
C LEU A 533 -14.27 -20.99 15.53
N THR A 534 -14.47 -20.83 16.83
CA THR A 534 -14.76 -19.56 17.48
C THR A 534 -13.47 -18.80 17.76
N PHE A 535 -13.43 -17.52 17.40
CA PHE A 535 -12.30 -16.64 17.66
C PHE A 535 -12.36 -16.10 19.09
N ILE A 536 -11.34 -16.35 19.91
CA ILE A 536 -11.28 -15.99 21.33
C ILE A 536 -9.94 -15.32 21.69
N GLU A 537 -9.93 -14.47 22.71
CA GLU A 537 -8.82 -13.56 23.04
C GLU A 537 -7.65 -14.21 23.78
N LYS A 538 -7.94 -14.99 24.81
CA LYS A 538 -6.94 -15.66 25.64
C LYS A 538 -7.61 -16.80 26.37
N ASN A 539 -7.01 -17.98 26.31
CA ASN A 539 -7.38 -19.06 27.21
C ASN A 539 -6.38 -19.10 28.38
N LYS A 540 -6.87 -19.09 29.63
CA LYS A 540 -6.03 -19.16 30.84
C LYS A 540 -5.15 -20.40 30.86
N ASP A 541 -5.61 -21.46 30.20
CA ASP A 541 -4.94 -22.76 30.20
C ASP A 541 -3.85 -22.86 29.12
N HIS A 542 -3.66 -21.82 28.29
CA HIS A 542 -2.66 -21.76 27.22
C HIS A 542 -2.56 -23.06 26.41
N PRO A 543 -3.67 -23.54 25.82
CA PRO A 543 -3.73 -24.85 25.19
C PRO A 543 -2.74 -24.93 24.03
N ALA A 544 -2.18 -26.13 23.80
CA ALA A 544 -1.32 -26.38 22.67
C ALA A 544 -2.12 -26.30 21.36
N CYS A 545 -1.58 -25.58 20.38
CA CYS A 545 -2.10 -25.58 19.03
C CYS A 545 -1.96 -26.98 18.41
N HIS A 546 -3.06 -27.48 17.85
CA HIS A 546 -3.10 -28.83 17.29
C HIS A 546 -2.19 -29.04 16.08
N LYS A 547 -1.70 -27.96 15.47
CA LYS A 547 -0.86 -28.03 14.28
C LYS A 547 0.64 -27.89 14.56
N CYS A 548 1.03 -26.93 15.40
CA CYS A 548 2.45 -26.69 15.69
C CYS A 548 2.89 -27.22 17.07
N GLY A 549 1.95 -27.60 17.94
CA GLY A 549 2.23 -28.07 19.30
C GLY A 549 2.62 -26.95 20.30
N HIS A 550 2.84 -25.73 19.85
CA HIS A 550 3.19 -24.61 20.74
C HIS A 550 1.95 -24.10 21.51
N PRO A 551 2.14 -23.61 22.75
CA PRO A 551 1.07 -23.02 23.55
C PRO A 551 0.49 -21.77 22.86
N CYS A 552 -0.80 -21.52 23.09
CA CYS A 552 -1.49 -20.35 22.57
C CYS A 552 -1.50 -19.25 23.64
N GLU A 553 -0.58 -18.29 23.48
CA GLU A 553 -0.36 -17.20 24.45
C GLU A 553 -1.26 -15.98 24.20
N GLU A 554 -1.71 -15.82 22.96
CA GLU A 554 -2.59 -14.75 22.50
C GLU A 554 -3.98 -15.29 22.08
N PHE A 555 -4.61 -14.63 21.10
CA PHE A 555 -5.89 -15.01 20.53
C PHE A 555 -5.79 -16.29 19.69
N ILE A 556 -6.87 -17.06 19.67
CA ILE A 556 -6.90 -18.38 19.06
C ILE A 556 -8.27 -18.72 18.46
N TYR A 557 -8.28 -19.62 17.49
CA TYR A 557 -9.48 -20.31 17.02
C TYR A 557 -9.72 -21.58 17.82
N GLN A 558 -10.92 -21.70 18.41
CA GLN A 558 -11.32 -22.82 19.25
C GLN A 558 -12.57 -23.52 18.71
N CYS A 559 -12.54 -24.85 18.63
CA CYS A 559 -13.75 -25.67 18.62
C CYS A 559 -13.91 -26.30 20.00
N ALA A 560 -14.80 -25.74 20.83
CA ALA A 560 -15.06 -26.25 22.17
C ALA A 560 -15.55 -27.72 22.15
N PRO A 561 -16.47 -28.15 21.26
CA PRO A 561 -16.90 -29.55 21.20
C PRO A 561 -15.79 -30.56 20.94
N CYS A 562 -14.76 -30.19 20.18
CA CYS A 562 -13.65 -31.07 19.84
C CYS A 562 -12.40 -30.85 20.68
N ASN A 563 -12.43 -29.89 21.62
CA ASN A 563 -11.25 -29.39 22.32
C ASN A 563 -10.09 -29.04 21.35
N PHE A 564 -10.43 -28.51 20.18
CA PHE A 564 -9.49 -28.23 19.10
C PHE A 564 -9.09 -26.74 19.13
N TYR A 565 -7.79 -26.49 18.97
CA TYR A 565 -7.14 -25.20 19.15
C TYR A 565 -6.17 -24.93 18.01
N LEU A 566 -6.25 -23.75 17.39
CA LEU A 566 -5.44 -23.41 16.22
C LEU A 566 -4.96 -21.96 16.25
N HIS A 567 -3.64 -21.76 16.19
CA HIS A 567 -3.05 -20.43 16.00
C HIS A 567 -3.40 -19.86 14.62
N ARG A 568 -3.48 -18.52 14.53
CA ARG A 568 -3.64 -17.81 13.26
C ARG A 568 -2.54 -18.16 12.23
N PRO A 569 -1.22 -18.10 12.53
CA PRO A 569 -0.18 -18.51 11.59
C PRO A 569 -0.28 -19.97 11.12
N CYS A 570 -0.87 -20.84 11.95
CA CYS A 570 -1.03 -22.25 11.61
C CYS A 570 -2.11 -22.52 10.55
N LEU A 571 -2.94 -21.53 10.19
CA LEU A 571 -3.85 -21.63 9.05
C LEU A 571 -3.14 -21.71 7.69
N TRP A 572 -1.84 -21.37 7.63
CA TRP A 572 -1.07 -21.24 6.39
C TRP A 572 -0.15 -22.43 6.08
N LYS A 573 0.26 -23.16 7.12
CA LYS A 573 1.02 -24.42 6.98
C LYS A 573 0.10 -25.58 6.62
#